data_AF-A0A0F5I289-F1
#
_entry.id   AF-A0A0F5I289-F1
#
_cell.length_a   1.000
_cell.length_b   1.000
_cell.length_c   1.000
_cell.angle_alpha   90.00
_cell.angle_beta   90.00
_cell.angle_gamma   90.00
#
_symmetry.space_group_name_H-M   'P 1'
#
loop_
_entity.id
_entity.type
_entity.pdbx_description
1 polymer ?
#
loop_
_entity_poly.entity_id
_entity_poly.type
_entity_poly.pdbx_seq_one_letter_code
_entity_poly.pdbx_strand_id
1 'polypeptide(L)' 'MGRRRGIMSDQLKEELAKELGFYDTVQREGWGGITARDAGNMVKRAIELAENQLVNKR' A
#
# COMPACT_ATOMS: atom_id res chain seq x y z
N MET A 1 -14.75 19.75 8.27
CA MET A 1 -14.63 18.28 8.40
C MET A 1 -13.17 17.92 8.21
N GLY A 2 -12.49 17.50 9.29
CA GLY A 2 -11.06 17.18 9.24
C GLY A 2 -10.81 16.04 8.25
N ARG A 3 -9.97 16.29 7.23
CA ARG A 3 -9.53 15.25 6.31
C ARG A 3 -8.85 14.16 7.14
N ARG A 4 -9.51 13.01 7.32
CA ARG A 4 -8.91 11.82 7.92
C ARG A 4 -7.71 11.46 7.05
N ARG A 5 -6.51 11.79 7.50
CA ARG A 5 -5.27 11.37 6.83
C ARG A 5 -5.28 9.84 6.85
N GLY A 6 -5.18 9.23 5.68
CA GLY A 6 -5.01 7.78 5.58
C GLY A 6 -3.74 7.36 6.32
N ILE A 7 -3.71 6.11 6.79
CA ILE A 7 -2.56 5.54 7.51
C ILE A 7 -1.34 5.44 6.59
N MET A 8 -1.57 5.11 5.31
CA MET A 8 -0.53 5.08 4.27
C MET A 8 -0.55 6.36 3.44
N SER A 9 0.63 6.92 3.16
CA SER A 9 0.80 7.98 2.17
C SER A 9 0.49 7.46 0.77
N ASP A 10 0.08 8.33 -0.15
CA ASP A 10 -0.23 7.91 -1.52
C ASP A 10 1.01 7.37 -2.24
N GLN A 11 2.18 7.98 -2.00
CA GLN A 11 3.46 7.47 -2.48
C GLN A 11 3.72 6.03 -2.01
N LEU A 12 3.50 5.73 -0.72
CA LEU A 12 3.72 4.37 -0.21
C LEU A 12 2.78 3.37 -0.88
N LYS A 13 1.51 3.73 -1.11
CA LYS A 13 0.57 2.85 -1.80
C LYS A 13 1.04 2.57 -3.23
N GLU A 14 1.48 3.59 -3.96
CA GLU A 14 1.97 3.43 -5.35
C GLU A 14 3.20 2.53 -5.42
N GLU A 15 4.18 2.71 -4.53
CA GLU A 15 5.37 1.86 -4.47
C GLU A 15 5.02 0.41 -4.15
N LEU A 16 4.11 0.17 -3.19
CA LEU A 16 3.63 -1.17 -2.88
C LEU A 16 2.88 -1.80 -4.06
N ALA A 17 2.08 -1.02 -4.78
CA ALA A 17 1.38 -1.49 -5.97
C ALA A 17 2.34 -1.88 -7.09
N LYS A 18 3.46 -1.16 -7.25
CA LYS A 18 4.54 -1.52 -8.19
C LYS A 18 5.25 -2.80 -7.74
N GLU A 19 5.63 -2.89 -6.47
CA GLU A 19 6.30 -4.06 -5.91
C GLU A 19 5.45 -5.34 -6.04
N LEU A 20 4.14 -5.22 -5.81
CA LEU A 20 3.19 -6.33 -5.86
C LEU A 20 2.61 -6.58 -7.26
N GLY A 21 2.99 -5.77 -8.26
CA GLY A 21 2.65 -5.99 -9.67
C GLY A 21 1.22 -5.66 -10.09
N PHE A 22 0.48 -4.87 -9.31
CA PHE A 22 -0.89 -4.46 -9.65
C PHE A 22 -1.04 -2.96 -9.94
N TYR A 23 0.08 -2.23 -10.03
CA TYR A 23 0.09 -0.79 -10.33
C TYR A 23 -0.65 -0.43 -11.61
N ASP A 24 -0.55 -1.23 -12.66
CA ASP A 24 -1.23 -0.97 -13.94
C ASP A 24 -2.76 -0.95 -13.78
N THR A 25 -3.31 -1.82 -12.93
CA THR A 25 -4.74 -1.81 -12.58
C THR A 25 -5.12 -0.52 -11.87
N VAL A 26 -4.28 -0.06 -10.93
CA VAL A 26 -4.50 1.22 -10.24
C VAL A 26 -4.47 2.40 -11.21
N GLN A 27 -3.58 2.40 -12.20
CA GLN A 27 -3.51 3.47 -13.20
C GLN A 27 -4.74 3.48 -14.13
N ARG A 28 -5.22 2.30 -14.54
CA ARG A 28 -6.34 2.18 -15.48
C ARG A 28 -7.71 2.34 -14.83
N GLU A 29 -7.90 1.75 -13.66
CA GLU A 29 -9.21 1.56 -13.03
C GLU A 29 -9.30 2.25 -11.66
N GLY A 30 -8.19 2.83 -11.19
CA GLY A 30 -8.09 3.38 -9.84
C GLY A 30 -7.99 2.28 -8.77
N TRP A 31 -7.90 2.72 -7.52
CA TRP A 31 -7.86 1.83 -6.36
C TRP A 31 -9.11 0.97 -6.18
N GLY A 32 -10.23 1.32 -6.83
CA GLY A 32 -11.45 0.52 -6.82
C GLY A 32 -11.41 -0.71 -7.73
N GLY A 33 -10.47 -0.77 -8.68
CA GLY A 33 -10.33 -1.89 -9.62
C GLY A 33 -9.48 -3.05 -9.12
N ILE A 34 -8.79 -2.89 -7.99
CA ILE A 34 -7.93 -3.95 -7.44
C ILE A 34 -8.77 -5.04 -6.77
N THR A 35 -8.27 -6.28 -6.75
CA THR A 35 -8.97 -7.35 -6.06
C THR A 35 -8.81 -7.23 -4.53
N ALA A 36 -9.70 -7.87 -3.77
CA ALA A 36 -9.54 -7.97 -2.32
C ALA A 36 -8.21 -8.64 -1.92
N ARG A 37 -7.67 -9.53 -2.77
CA ARG A 37 -6.37 -10.18 -2.57
C ARG A 37 -5.22 -9.17 -2.71
N ASP A 38 -5.27 -8.31 -3.72
CA ASP A 38 -4.24 -7.28 -3.94
C ASP A 38 -4.20 -6.29 -2.77
N ALA A 39 -5.38 -5.84 -2.32
CA ALA A 39 -5.48 -4.98 -1.15
C ALA A 39 -4.94 -5.66 0.12
N GLY A 40 -5.26 -6.93 0.34
CA GLY A 40 -4.75 -7.70 1.48
C GLY A 40 -3.23 -7.88 1.44
N ASN A 41 -2.68 -8.20 0.28
CA ASN A 41 -1.24 -8.32 0.07
C ASN A 41 -0.51 -6.98 0.30
N MET A 42 -1.09 -5.88 -0.16
CA MET A 42 -0.57 -4.52 0.05
C MET A 42 -0.48 -4.17 1.54
N VAL A 43 -1.55 -4.42 2.29
CA VAL A 43 -1.56 -4.18 3.74
C VAL A 43 -0.56 -5.07 4.46
N LYS A 44 -0.49 -6.36 4.12
CA LYS A 44 0.50 -7.29 4.67
C LYS A 44 1.92 -6.78 4.43
N ARG A 45 2.23 -6.39 3.20
CA ARG A 45 3.56 -5.87 2.83
C ARG A 45 3.90 -4.58 3.58
N ALA A 46 2.95 -3.67 3.73
CA ALA A 46 3.14 -2.44 4.50
C ALA A 46 3.48 -2.73 5.97
N ILE A 47 2.85 -3.73 6.59
CA ILE A 47 3.13 -4.15 7.96
C ILE A 47 4.54 -4.75 8.06
N GLU A 48 4.91 -5.65 7.15
CA GLU A 48 6.27 -6.23 7.12
C GLU A 48 7.35 -5.16 7.02
N LEU A 49 7.15 -4.14 6.16
CA LEU A 49 8.08 -3.01 6.05
C LEU A 49 8.16 -2.21 7.35
N ALA A 50 7.03 -1.97 8.01
CA ALA A 50 6.99 -1.27 9.29
C ALA A 50 7.71 -2.07 10.40
N GLU A 51 7.48 -3.38 10.49
CA GLU A 51 8.16 -4.26 11.44
C GLU A 51 9.68 -4.27 11.20
N ASN A 52 10.11 -4.41 9.95
CA ASN A 52 11.53 -4.34 9.58
C ASN A 52 12.17 -3.00 9.96
N GLN A 53 11.46 -1.88 9.76
CA GLN A 53 11.96 -0.56 10.17
C GLN A 53 12.10 -0.42 11.69
N LEU A 54 11.21 -1.04 12.48
CA LEU A 54 11.31 -1.03 13.94
C LEU A 54 12.47 -1.88 14.44
N VAL A 55 12.71 -3.04 13.83
CA VAL A 55 13.86 -3.91 14.14
C VAL A 55 15.18 -3.22 13.80
N ASN A 56 15.26 -2.58 12.62
CA ASN A 56 16.48 -1.93 12.13
C ASN A 56 16.74 -0.54 12.73
N LYS A 57 15.83 -0.01 13.55
CA LYS A 57 16.00 1.27 14.28
C LYS A 57 16.62 1.10 15.68
N ARG A 58 17.07 -0.11 16.04
CA ARG A 58 17.91 -0.36 17.22
C ARG A 58 19.37 -0.11 16.90
#